data_AF-A0A938H4Z9-F1
#
_entry.id   AF-A0A938H4Z9-F1
#
_cell.length_a   1.000
_cell.length_b   1.000
_cell.length_c   1.000
_cell.angle_alpha   90.00
_cell.angle_beta   90.00
_cell.angle_gamma   90.00
#
_symmetry.space_group_name_H-M   'P 1'
#
loop_
_entity.id
_entity.type
_entity.pdbx_description
1 polymer ?
#
loop_
_entity_poly.entity_id
_entity_poly.type
_entity_poly.pdbx_seq_one_letter_code
_entity_poly.pdbx_strand_id
1 'polypeptide(L)'
;MPVAELTEEALRTWGEALGVSVTPGTILALEGDLGAGKTTLAQAIARGWGVSTEVTSPTYAIVHEYTSPRGPLHHLDLYRLERPEQLAQ
;
A
#
# COMPACT_ATOMS: atom_id res chain seq x y z
N MET A 1 -18.68 12.67 -9.95
CA MET A 1 -18.73 12.86 -8.49
C MET A 1 -17.58 13.78 -8.12
N PRO A 2 -17.74 14.73 -7.19
CA PRO A 2 -16.60 15.54 -6.75
C PRO A 2 -15.56 14.60 -6.13
N VAL A 3 -14.31 14.74 -6.56
CA VAL A 3 -13.18 14.06 -5.94
C VAL A 3 -12.87 14.84 -4.67
N ALA A 4 -12.99 14.21 -3.51
CA ALA A 4 -12.60 14.85 -2.25
C ALA A 4 -11.07 14.92 -2.23
N GLU A 5 -10.51 16.14 -2.22
CA GLU A 5 -9.10 16.33 -1.93
C GLU A 5 -8.87 16.14 -0.44
N LEU A 6 -8.06 15.15 -0.08
CA LEU A 6 -7.62 14.94 1.28
C LEU A 6 -6.29 15.63 1.50
N THR A 7 -6.12 16.24 2.67
CA THR A 7 -4.78 16.60 3.15
C THR A 7 -3.97 15.32 3.38
N GLU A 8 -2.64 15.44 3.40
CA GLU A 8 -1.77 14.28 3.66
C GLU A 8 -2.10 13.62 5.01
N GLU A 9 -2.36 14.43 6.04
CA GLU A 9 -2.78 13.94 7.35
C GLU A 9 -4.09 13.16 7.30
N ALA A 10 -5.12 13.71 6.62
CA ALA A 10 -6.39 13.04 6.46
C ALA A 10 -6.25 11.73 5.67
N LEU A 11 -5.40 11.70 4.64
CA LEU A 11 -5.09 10.49 3.88
C LEU A 11 -4.43 9.43 4.75
N ARG A 12 -3.50 9.82 5.63
CA ARG A 12 -2.84 8.91 6.58
C ARG A 12 -3.83 8.33 7.58
N THR A 13 -4.65 9.16 8.22
CA THR A 13 -5.68 8.69 9.17
C THR A 13 -6.67 7.76 8.50
N TRP A 14 -7.13 8.10 7.29
CA TRP A 14 -8.03 7.24 6.53
C TRP A 14 -7.38 5.91 6.14
N GLY A 15 -6.13 5.93 5.67
CA GLY A 15 -5.39 4.73 5.31
C GLY A 15 -5.15 3.79 6.49
N GLU A 16 -4.84 4.32 7.67
CA GLU A 16 -4.70 3.53 8.90
C GLU A 16 -6.02 2.87 9.29
N ALA A 17 -7.13 3.63 9.27
CA ALA A 17 -8.46 3.07 9.54
C ALA A 17 -8.84 1.98 8.54
N LEU A 18 -8.53 2.18 7.25
CA LEU A 18 -8.71 1.16 6.22
C LEU A 18 -7.90 -0.09 6.56
N GLY A 19 -6.61 0.03 6.85
CA GLY A 19 -5.72 -1.08 7.25
C GLY A 19 -6.23 -1.87 8.46
N VAL A 20 -6.82 -1.19 9.44
CA VAL A 20 -7.46 -1.85 10.60
C VAL A 20 -8.64 -2.72 10.16
N SER A 21 -9.48 -2.22 9.24
CA SER A 21 -10.70 -2.91 8.79
C SER A 21 -10.49 -4.07 7.81
N VAL A 22 -9.32 -4.13 7.16
CA VAL A 22 -8.96 -5.19 6.21
C VAL A 22 -8.95 -6.56 6.89
N THR A 23 -9.23 -7.62 6.13
CA THR A 23 -9.14 -9.02 6.57
C THR A 23 -8.12 -9.80 5.72
N PRO A 24 -7.55 -10.91 6.25
CA PRO A 24 -6.62 -11.74 5.47
C PRO A 24 -7.21 -12.20 4.14
N GLY A 25 -6.41 -12.14 3.07
CA GLY A 25 -6.83 -12.49 1.71
C GLY A 25 -7.42 -11.32 0.90
N THR A 26 -7.55 -10.13 1.49
CA THR A 26 -7.96 -8.92 0.77
C THR A 26 -6.85 -8.44 -0.16
N ILE A 27 -7.23 -8.05 -1.38
CA ILE A 27 -6.34 -7.38 -2.34
C ILE A 27 -6.82 -5.94 -2.50
N LEU A 28 -5.93 -4.98 -2.28
CA LEU A 28 -6.18 -3.56 -2.48
C LEU A 28 -5.35 -3.05 -3.65
N ALA A 29 -6.01 -2.60 -4.71
CA ALA A 29 -5.36 -1.93 -5.83
C ALA A 29 -5.40 -0.41 -5.61
N LEU A 30 -4.23 0.23 -5.64
CA LEU A 30 -4.10 1.69 -5.54
C LEU A 30 -3.79 2.26 -6.93
N GLU A 31 -4.72 3.05 -7.46
CA GLU A 31 -4.60 3.68 -8.78
C GLU A 31 -4.55 5.21 -8.64
N GLY A 32 -3.77 5.86 -9.49
CA GLY A 32 -3.67 7.32 -9.54
C GLY A 32 -2.35 7.79 -10.17
N ASP A 33 -2.27 9.07 -10.49
CA ASP A 33 -1.11 9.67 -11.14
C ASP A 33 0.15 9.68 -10.26
N LEU A 34 1.30 9.98 -10.86
CA LEU A 34 2.53 10.22 -10.12
C LEU A 34 2.32 11.40 -9.15
N GLY A 35 2.63 11.19 -7.86
CA GLY A 35 2.39 12.20 -6.83
C GLY A 35 1.00 12.18 -6.20
N ALA A 36 0.07 11.32 -6.64
CA ALA A 36 -1.29 11.23 -6.08
C ALA A 36 -1.36 10.68 -4.62
N GLY A 37 -0.23 10.42 -3.96
CA GLY A 37 -0.20 9.95 -2.57
C GLY A 37 -0.35 8.43 -2.38
N LYS A 38 -0.26 7.62 -3.45
CA LYS A 38 -0.35 6.15 -3.38
C LYS A 38 0.59 5.52 -2.34
N THR A 39 1.86 5.94 -2.33
CA THR A 39 2.86 5.45 -1.37
C THR A 39 2.50 5.84 0.07
N THR A 40 2.07 7.09 0.28
CA THR A 40 1.59 7.57 1.59
C THR A 40 0.43 6.73 2.10
N LEU A 41 -0.51 6.40 1.23
CA LEU A 41 -1.66 5.55 1.55
C LEU A 41 -1.25 4.11 1.86
N ALA A 42 -0.36 3.51 1.06
CA ALA A 42 0.15 2.16 1.30
C ALA A 42 0.86 2.04 2.66
N GLN A 43 1.66 3.04 3.03
CA GLN A 43 2.30 3.13 4.34
C GLN A 43 1.28 3.19 5.48
N ALA A 44 0.23 3.99 5.32
CA ALA A 44 -0.83 4.13 6.32
C ALA A 44 -1.62 2.83 6.49
N ILE A 45 -1.99 2.18 5.38
CA ILE A 45 -2.65 0.86 5.41
C ILE A 45 -1.79 -0.16 6.15
N ALA A 46 -0.49 -0.21 5.86
CA ALA A 46 0.42 -1.14 6.52
C ALA A 46 0.54 -0.89 8.03
N ARG A 47 0.57 0.38 8.46
CA ARG A 47 0.50 0.74 9.90
C ARG A 47 -0.80 0.23 10.53
N GLY A 48 -1.95 0.48 9.89
CA GLY A 48 -3.24 -0.02 10.36
C GLY A 48 -3.34 -1.55 10.40
N TRP A 49 -2.64 -2.24 9.50
CA TRP A 49 -2.50 -3.70 9.50
C TRP A 49 -1.60 -4.22 10.63
N GLY A 50 -0.78 -3.37 11.24
CA GLY A 50 0.11 -3.72 12.35
C GLY A 50 1.56 -4.01 11.93
N VAL A 51 1.98 -3.54 10.75
CA VAL A 51 3.40 -3.53 10.37
C VAL A 51 4.13 -2.50 11.24
N SER A 52 5.15 -2.96 11.97
CA SER A 52 5.95 -2.12 12.87
C SER A 52 7.24 -1.59 12.25
N THR A 53 7.63 -2.13 11.10
CA THR A 53 8.83 -1.71 10.36
C THR A 53 8.51 -0.56 9.40
N GLU A 54 9.54 0.14 8.95
CA GLU A 54 9.39 1.20 7.96
C GLU A 54 8.96 0.61 6.61
N VAL A 55 7.86 1.15 6.07
CA VAL A 55 7.32 0.77 4.76
C VAL A 55 7.85 1.75 3.72
N THR A 56 8.76 1.28 2.89
CA THR A 56 9.36 2.03 1.78
C THR A 56 8.76 1.58 0.45
N SER A 57 8.74 2.46 -0.55
CA SER A 57 8.38 2.01 -1.90
C SER A 57 9.45 1.03 -2.39
N PRO A 58 9.06 -0.07 -3.05
CA PRO A 58 10.01 -0.95 -3.71
C PRO A 58 10.74 -0.21 -4.84
N THR A 59 11.94 0.31 -4.59
CA THR A 59 12.71 1.02 -5.62
C THR A 59 13.24 0.05 -6.69
N TYR A 60 13.37 -1.24 -6.37
CA TYR A 60 13.92 -2.29 -7.24
C TYR A 60 13.29 -3.68 -7.09
N ALA A 61 12.64 -3.98 -5.96
CA ALA A 61 11.91 -5.23 -5.78
C ALA A 61 10.50 -5.08 -6.35
N ILE A 62 9.94 -6.13 -6.94
CA ILE A 62 8.57 -6.10 -7.47
C ILE A 62 7.56 -6.25 -6.31
N VAL A 63 7.97 -6.94 -5.24
CA VAL A 63 7.17 -7.21 -4.05
C VAL A 63 8.02 -6.96 -2.80
N HIS A 64 7.49 -6.20 -1.85
CA HIS A 64 7.99 -6.15 -0.47
C HIS A 64 7.02 -6.89 0.45
N GLU A 65 7.55 -7.82 1.24
CA GLU A 65 6.79 -8.49 2.29
C GLU A 65 7.11 -7.85 3.65
N TYR A 66 6.06 -7.56 4.42
CA TYR A 66 6.14 -7.01 5.76
C TYR A 66 5.44 -7.94 6.76
N THR A 67 6.14 -8.29 7.84
CA THR A 67 5.58 -9.10 8.91
C THR A 67 4.67 -8.25 9.81
N SER A 68 3.53 -8.80 10.21
CA SER A 68 2.65 -8.23 11.22
C SER A 68 2.02 -9.33 12.09
N PRO A 69 1.47 -9.01 13.27
CA PRO A 69 0.71 -9.96 14.08
C PRO A 69 -0.54 -10.53 13.38
N ARG A 70 -1.05 -9.86 12.33
CA ARG A 70 -2.24 -10.25 11.58
C ARG A 70 -1.94 -11.11 10.35
N GLY A 71 -0.66 -11.37 10.07
CA GLY A 71 -0.18 -12.07 8.89
C GLY A 71 0.67 -11.16 7.98
N PRO A 72 1.31 -11.74 6.95
CA PRO A 72 2.16 -10.99 6.04
C PRO A 72 1.35 -9.98 5.23
N LEU A 73 1.93 -8.81 5.00
CA LEU A 73 1.44 -7.81 4.05
C LEU A 73 2.40 -7.76 2.87
N HIS A 74 1.86 -7.98 1.68
CA HIS A 74 2.61 -7.86 0.43
C HIS A 74 2.29 -6.50 -0.21
N HIS A 75 3.31 -5.67 -0.37
CA HIS A 75 3.23 -4.41 -1.08
C HIS A 75 3.89 -4.58 -2.45
N LEU A 76 3.09 -4.43 -3.51
CA LEU A 76 3.54 -4.53 -4.88
C LEU A 76 3.53 -3.14 -5.52
N ASP A 77 4.63 -2.76 -6.16
CA ASP A 77 4.68 -1.56 -7.00
C ASP A 77 4.82 -1.98 -8.46
N LEU A 78 3.72 -1.89 -9.19
CA LEU A 78 3.62 -2.32 -10.58
C LEU A 78 4.02 -1.21 -11.57
N TYR A 79 4.43 -0.02 -11.10
CA TYR A 79 4.77 1.11 -11.98
C TYR A 79 5.85 0.77 -13.01
N ARG A 80 6.71 -0.23 -12.73
CA ARG A 80 7.79 -0.68 -13.62
C ARG A 80 7.56 -2.06 -14.23
N LEU A 81 6.39 -2.65 -14.04
CA LEU A 81 6.06 -3.93 -14.63
C LEU A 81 5.57 -3.70 -16.06
N GLU A 82 6.39 -4.09 -17.04
CA GLU A 82 6.01 -4.04 -18.46
C GLU A 82 5.16 -5.26 -18.84
N ARG A 83 5.40 -6.40 -18.17
CA ARG A 83 4.66 -7.64 -18.41
C ARG A 83 4.46 -8.49 -17.14
N PRO A 84 3.34 -9.21 -16.99
CA PRO A 84 3.02 -9.98 -15.78
C PRO A 84 4.06 -11.04 -15.38
N GLU A 85 4.80 -11.59 -16.34
CA GLU A 85 5.79 -12.66 -16.10
C GLU A 85 6.97 -12.19 -15.22
N GLN A 86 7.15 -10.87 -15.05
CA GLN A 86 8.19 -10.31 -14.20
C GLN A 86 7.91 -10.54 -12.70
N LEU A 87 6.67 -10.85 -12.30
CA LEU A 87 6.29 -11.14 -10.91
C LEU A 87 6.81 -12.47 -10.35
N ALA A 88 7.34 -13.37 -11.21
CA ALA A 88 7.58 -14.77 -10.88
C ALA A 88 9.05 -15.14 -10.57
N GLN A 89 9.89 -14.19 -10.16
CA GLN A 89 11.30 -14.46 -9.80
C GLN A 89 11.52 -14.55 -8.29
#